data_AF-A0A7J7VM28-F1
#
_entry.id   AF-A0A7J7VM28-F1
#
_cell.length_a   1.000
_cell.length_b   1.000
_cell.length_c   1.000
_cell.angle_alpha   90.00
_cell.angle_beta   90.00
_cell.angle_gamma   90.00
#
_symmetry.space_group_name_H-M   'P 1'
#
loop_
_entity.id
_entity.type
_entity.pdbx_description
1 polymer ?
#
loop_
_entity_poly.entity_id
_entity_poly.type
_entity_poly.pdbx_seq_one_letter_code
_entity_poly.pdbx_strand_id
1 'polypeptide(L)'
;MGSSEPLTHASAPRKVYDTRDDDRTPGLHRDCDDDKYRRRPALGWLAQLLRSRDGSRKRPLTLLQRAGLLLLLGLLGFLALLALMSRLGRAAADNDPNLDPLMNPHIRVGPS
;
A
#
# COMPACT_ATOMS: atom_id res chain seq x y z
N MET A 1 49.35 -39.38 -36.38
CA MET A 1 48.61 -38.41 -37.24
C MET A 1 47.14 -38.50 -36.81
N GLY A 2 46.59 -37.58 -36.02
CA GLY A 2 46.37 -36.17 -36.30
C GLY A 2 44.87 -35.99 -36.54
N SER A 3 44.09 -35.92 -35.46
CA SER A 3 42.62 -35.78 -35.46
C SER A 3 42.21 -34.43 -36.03
N SER A 4 41.38 -34.43 -37.08
CA SER A 4 40.74 -33.24 -37.62
C SER A 4 39.45 -32.94 -36.85
N GLU A 5 39.51 -31.98 -35.92
CA GLU A 5 38.32 -31.36 -35.34
C GLU A 5 37.71 -30.32 -36.31
N PRO A 6 36.39 -30.30 -36.54
CA PRO A 6 35.75 -29.21 -37.22
C PRO A 6 35.48 -28.06 -36.23
N LEU A 7 36.27 -26.99 -36.32
CA LEU A 7 35.98 -25.70 -35.68
C LEU A 7 34.72 -25.08 -36.31
N THR A 8 33.57 -25.43 -35.77
CA THR A 8 32.31 -24.72 -36.03
C THR A 8 32.27 -23.49 -35.13
N HIS A 9 32.96 -22.44 -35.55
CA HIS A 9 32.77 -21.10 -34.98
C HIS A 9 31.33 -20.67 -35.31
N ALA A 10 30.41 -20.89 -34.36
CA ALA A 10 29.05 -20.41 -34.42
C ALA A 10 29.08 -18.89 -34.61
N SER A 11 28.68 -18.45 -35.80
CA SER A 11 28.34 -17.06 -36.10
C SER A 11 27.17 -16.66 -35.20
N ALA A 12 27.46 -16.16 -34.00
CA ALA A 12 26.46 -15.54 -33.14
C ALA A 12 25.98 -14.24 -33.83
N PRO A 13 24.68 -14.13 -34.18
CA PRO A 13 24.16 -12.91 -34.77
C PRO A 13 24.26 -11.79 -33.74
N ARG A 14 25.04 -10.75 -34.04
CA ARG A 14 25.07 -9.53 -33.22
C ARG A 14 23.66 -8.97 -33.19
N LYS A 15 23.06 -8.89 -32.00
CA LYS A 15 21.77 -8.25 -31.77
C LYS A 15 21.95 -6.74 -31.98
N VAL A 16 21.67 -6.27 -33.19
CA VAL A 16 21.55 -4.84 -33.49
C VAL A 16 20.29 -4.37 -32.78
N TYR A 17 20.46 -3.55 -31.74
CA TYR A 17 19.36 -2.82 -31.13
C TYR A 17 18.99 -1.67 -32.05
N ASP A 18 17.89 -1.81 -32.80
CA ASP A 18 17.30 -0.68 -33.50
C ASP A 18 16.57 0.19 -32.46
N THR A 19 17.09 1.39 -32.22
CA THR A 19 16.51 2.37 -31.28
C THR A 19 15.33 3.13 -31.89
N ARG A 20 14.91 2.78 -33.11
CA ARG A 20 13.79 3.43 -33.80
C ARG A 20 12.44 2.76 -33.56
N ASP A 21 12.41 1.55 -33.01
CA ASP A 21 11.16 0.79 -32.81
C ASP A 21 10.44 1.09 -31.48
N ASP A 22 11.03 1.88 -30.58
CA ASP A 22 10.36 2.29 -29.33
C ASP A 22 9.26 3.35 -29.56
N ASP A 23 9.09 3.86 -30.77
CA ASP A 23 8.13 4.94 -31.08
C ASP A 23 6.75 4.42 -31.56
N ARG A 24 6.47 3.11 -31.44
CA ARG A 24 5.21 2.48 -31.88
C ARG A 24 4.37 1.89 -30.75
N THR A 25 4.27 2.57 -29.61
CA THR A 25 3.13 2.40 -28.69
C THR A 25 2.22 3.63 -28.74
N PRO A 26 1.10 3.60 -29.49
CA PRO A 26 0.16 4.72 -29.55
C PRO A 26 -0.66 4.70 -28.26
N GLY A 27 -0.25 5.47 -27.26
CA GLY A 27 -1.01 5.63 -26.03
C GLY A 27 -0.25 6.24 -24.85
N LEU A 28 1.07 6.34 -24.94
CA LEU A 28 1.86 6.99 -23.89
C LEU A 28 3.09 7.70 -24.47
N HIS A 29 2.92 8.45 -25.57
CA HIS A 29 3.85 9.53 -25.88
C HIS A 29 3.66 10.60 -24.80
N ARG A 30 4.24 10.33 -23.64
CA ARG A 30 4.37 11.28 -22.55
C ARG A 30 5.21 12.40 -23.15
N ASP A 31 4.59 13.56 -23.29
CA ASP A 31 5.19 14.76 -23.85
C ASP A 31 6.38 15.14 -22.95
N CYS A 32 7.54 14.57 -23.25
CA CYS A 32 8.73 14.61 -22.39
C CYS A 32 9.30 16.03 -22.28
N ASP A 33 8.86 16.95 -23.16
CA ASP A 33 9.27 18.34 -23.18
C ASP A 33 8.46 19.21 -22.20
N ASP A 34 7.18 18.89 -21.99
CA ASP A 34 6.27 19.63 -21.08
C ASP A 34 6.66 19.50 -19.60
N ASP A 35 7.32 18.40 -19.23
CA ASP A 35 7.77 18.13 -17.85
C ASP A 35 9.14 18.77 -17.52
N LYS A 36 9.83 19.41 -18.48
CA LYS A 36 11.22 19.89 -18.33
C LYS A 36 11.43 20.96 -17.26
N TYR A 37 10.44 21.81 -17.01
CA TYR A 37 10.51 22.89 -16.00
C TYR A 37 9.55 22.68 -14.82
N ARG A 38 8.83 21.56 -14.80
CA ARG A 38 7.80 21.32 -13.79
C ARG A 38 8.46 20.79 -12.52
N ARG A 39 8.27 21.49 -11.40
CA ARG A 39 8.61 20.95 -10.07
C ARG A 39 7.81 19.67 -9.90
N ARG A 40 8.50 18.51 -9.90
CA ARG A 40 7.85 17.21 -9.72
C ARG A 40 7.16 17.26 -8.35
N PRO A 41 5.82 17.28 -8.27
CA PRO A 41 5.17 17.19 -6.97
C PRO A 41 5.59 15.86 -6.34
N ALA A 42 5.98 15.87 -5.07
CA ALA A 42 6.35 14.65 -4.36
C ALA A 42 5.23 13.58 -4.40
N LEU A 43 3.98 14.04 -4.61
CA LEU A 43 2.79 13.21 -4.76
C LEU A 43 2.57 12.67 -6.18
N GLY A 44 3.48 12.93 -7.13
CA GLY A 44 3.40 12.38 -8.49
C GLY A 44 3.44 10.85 -8.50
N TRP A 45 4.15 10.24 -7.55
CA TRP A 45 4.14 8.78 -7.34
C TRP A 45 2.75 8.27 -6.93
N LEU A 46 2.03 9.00 -6.06
CA LEU A 46 0.68 8.64 -5.66
C LEU A 46 -0.29 8.76 -6.83
N ALA A 47 -0.18 9.82 -7.63
CA ALA A 47 -0.99 9.97 -8.85
C ALA A 47 -0.73 8.83 -9.85
N GLN A 48 0.53 8.39 -9.98
CA GLN A 48 0.90 7.26 -10.83
C GLN A 48 0.38 5.92 -10.28
N LEU A 49 0.39 5.73 -8.95
CA LEU A 49 -0.15 4.55 -8.29
C LEU A 49 -1.68 4.46 -8.41
N LEU A 50 -2.38 5.59 -8.35
CA LEU A 50 -3.83 5.64 -8.56
C LEU A 50 -4.18 5.38 -10.03
N ARG A 51 -3.42 5.97 -10.96
CA ARG A 51 -3.62 5.79 -12.41
C ARG A 51 -3.30 4.37 -12.89
N SER A 52 -2.27 3.73 -12.33
CA SER A 52 -1.95 2.33 -12.63
C SER A 52 -3.05 1.38 -12.15
N ARG A 53 -3.85 1.79 -11.15
CA ARG A 53 -5.00 1.02 -10.66
C ARG A 53 -6.23 1.09 -11.56
N ASP A 54 -6.29 2.07 -12.45
CA ASP A 54 -7.38 2.21 -13.44
C ASP A 54 -7.06 1.58 -14.81
N GLY A 55 -5.79 1.30 -15.11
CA GLY A 55 -5.34 0.84 -16.43
C GLY A 55 -5.32 -0.68 -16.68
N SER A 56 -5.47 -1.51 -15.66
CA SER A 56 -5.57 -2.97 -15.84
C SER A 56 -7.03 -3.38 -15.69
N ARG A 57 -7.61 -3.96 -16.75
CA ARG A 57 -8.96 -4.59 -16.78
C ARG A 57 -9.31 -5.08 -15.38
N LYS A 58 -10.20 -4.34 -14.69
CA LYS A 58 -10.59 -4.61 -13.31
C LYS A 58 -11.21 -6.00 -13.26
N ARG A 59 -10.40 -7.03 -13.00
CA ARG A 59 -10.89 -8.37 -12.71
C ARG A 59 -11.83 -8.19 -11.52
N PRO A 60 -13.12 -8.55 -11.65
CA PRO A 60 -14.04 -8.36 -10.55
C PRO A 60 -13.49 -9.14 -9.35
N LEU A 61 -13.25 -8.42 -8.24
CA LEU A 61 -12.88 -9.04 -6.96
C LEU A 61 -13.86 -10.18 -6.69
N THR A 62 -13.33 -11.35 -6.37
CA THR A 62 -14.15 -12.52 -6.07
C THR A 62 -15.04 -12.22 -4.86
N LEU A 63 -16.21 -12.87 -4.75
CA LEU A 63 -17.12 -12.64 -3.62
C LEU A 63 -16.42 -12.81 -2.26
N LEU A 64 -15.50 -13.77 -2.18
CA LEU A 64 -14.66 -14.00 -1.00
C LEU A 64 -13.74 -12.81 -0.69
N GLN A 65 -13.12 -12.21 -1.70
CA GLN A 65 -12.28 -11.02 -1.52
C GLN A 65 -13.09 -9.81 -1.06
N ARG A 66 -14.31 -9.64 -1.58
CA ARG A 66 -15.23 -8.57 -1.15
C ARG A 66 -15.68 -8.79 0.30
N ALA A 67 -16.07 -10.02 0.64
CA ALA A 67 -16.44 -10.38 2.00
C ALA A 67 -15.27 -10.18 2.98
N GLY A 68 -14.06 -10.60 2.60
CA GLY A 68 -12.85 -10.38 3.38
C GLY A 68 -12.53 -8.89 3.58
N LEU A 69 -12.71 -8.06 2.54
CA LEU A 69 -12.54 -6.61 2.65
C LEU A 69 -13.58 -5.98 3.59
N LEU A 70 -14.86 -6.36 3.48
CA LEU A 70 -15.92 -5.89 4.36
C LEU A 70 -15.69 -6.34 5.81
N LEU A 71 -15.25 -7.58 6.02
CA LEU A 71 -14.88 -8.09 7.35
C LEU A 71 -13.70 -7.32 7.92
N LEU A 72 -12.64 -7.09 7.14
CA LEU A 72 -11.48 -6.31 7.57
C LEU A 72 -11.88 -4.89 7.97
N LEU A 73 -12.68 -4.22 7.13
CA LEU A 73 -13.13 -2.86 7.39
C LEU A 73 -14.06 -2.78 8.60
N GLY A 74 -14.95 -3.77 8.74
CA GLY A 74 -15.83 -3.92 9.89
C GLY A 74 -15.07 -4.19 11.18
N LEU A 75 -14.09 -5.09 11.17
CA LEU A 75 -13.24 -5.40 12.31
C LEU A 75 -12.41 -4.19 12.74
N LEU A 76 -11.83 -3.47 11.79
CA LEU A 76 -11.06 -2.26 12.07
C LEU A 76 -11.94 -1.15 12.65
N GLY A 77 -13.14 -0.95 12.09
CA GLY A 77 -14.13 -0.01 12.63
C GLY A 77 -14.63 -0.41 14.02
N PHE A 78 -14.85 -1.71 14.25
CA PHE A 78 -15.27 -2.23 15.54
C PHE A 78 -14.18 -2.07 16.61
N LEU A 79 -12.92 -2.34 16.28
CA LEU A 79 -11.79 -2.08 17.17
C LEU A 79 -11.65 -0.58 17.51
N ALA A 80 -11.83 0.29 16.52
CA ALA A 80 -11.83 1.73 16.74
C ALA A 80 -12.98 2.17 17.67
N LEU A 81 -14.18 1.61 17.47
CA LEU A 81 -15.34 1.86 18.34
C LEU A 81 -15.10 1.36 19.77
N LEU A 82 -14.56 0.14 19.93
CA LEU A 82 -14.14 -0.41 21.22
C LEU A 82 -13.17 0.54 21.93
N ALA A 83 -12.10 0.95 21.24
CA ALA A 83 -11.12 1.89 21.81
C ALA A 83 -11.75 3.22 22.21
N LEU A 84 -12.66 3.75 21.40
CA LEU A 84 -13.40 4.96 21.71
C LEU A 84 -14.27 4.78 22.95
N MET A 85 -15.03 3.68 23.02
CA MET A 85 -15.88 3.36 24.17
C MET A 85 -15.07 3.08 25.43
N SER A 86 -13.92 2.42 25.34
CA SER A 86 -13.01 2.23 26.47
C SER A 86 -12.50 3.57 27.01
N ARG A 87 -12.19 4.52 26.11
CA ARG A 87 -11.71 5.85 26.50
C ARG A 87 -12.81 6.71 27.11
N LEU A 88 -14.03 6.68 26.55
CA LEU A 88 -15.18 7.38 27.11
C LEU A 88 -15.63 6.77 28.44
N GLY A 89 -15.66 5.44 28.54
CA GLY A 89 -16.06 4.73 29.75
C GLY A 89 -15.13 5.02 30.93
N ARG A 90 -13.81 5.09 30.68
CA ARG A 90 -12.86 5.46 31.73
C ARG A 90 -13.05 6.90 32.21
N ALA A 91 -13.20 7.85 31.29
CA ALA A 91 -13.43 9.25 31.64
C ALA A 91 -14.74 9.47 32.43
N ALA A 92 -15.78 8.67 32.18
CA ALA A 92 -17.02 8.70 32.93
C ALA A 92 -16.86 8.12 34.35
N ALA A 93 -16.11 7.02 34.49
CA ALA A 93 -15.89 6.35 35.78
C ALA A 93 -14.90 7.11 36.69
N ASP A 94 -13.94 7.83 36.13
CA ASP A 94 -12.95 8.62 36.89
C ASP A 94 -13.60 9.78 37.69
N ASN A 95 -14.84 10.17 37.36
CA ASN A 95 -15.58 11.24 38.05
C ASN A 95 -16.69 10.71 38.98
N ASP A 96 -16.83 9.39 39.14
CA ASP A 96 -17.89 8.83 39.98
C ASP A 96 -17.46 8.84 41.47
N PRO A 97 -18.12 9.63 42.35
CA PRO A 97 -17.81 9.68 43.78
C PRO A 97 -18.03 8.33 44.49
N ASN A 98 -18.82 7.43 43.91
CA ASN A 98 -19.03 6.07 44.44
C ASN A 98 -17.82 5.14 44.16
N LEU A 99 -16.97 5.50 43.21
CA LEU A 99 -15.73 4.79 42.88
C LEU A 99 -14.49 5.45 43.52
N ASP A 100 -14.65 6.52 44.31
CA ASP A 100 -13.55 7.19 45.00
C ASP A 100 -13.06 6.33 46.18
N PRO A 101 -11.82 5.82 46.14
CA PRO A 101 -11.27 5.02 47.24
C PRO A 101 -11.11 5.83 48.54
N LEU A 102 -11.10 7.16 48.48
CA LEU A 102 -11.05 8.03 49.66
C LEU A 102 -12.40 8.19 50.36
N MET A 103 -13.51 7.95 49.66
CA MET A 103 -14.88 8.02 50.22
C MET A 103 -15.31 6.69 50.85
N ASN A 104 -14.53 5.63 50.72
CA ASN A 104 -14.83 4.34 51.34
C ASN A 104 -13.92 4.08 52.56
N PRO A 105 -14.44 4.18 53.80
CA PRO A 105 -13.64 4.04 55.02
C PRO A 105 -13.01 2.64 55.21
N HIS A 106 -13.41 1.66 54.40
CA HIS A 106 -12.85 0.30 54.42
C HIS A 106 -11.66 0.13 53.46
N ILE A 107 -11.37 1.11 52.59
CA ILE A 107 -10.27 1.04 51.62
C ILE A 107 -9.09 1.81 52.18
N ARG A 108 -7.96 1.11 52.37
CA ARG A 108 -6.67 1.73 52.77
C ARG A 108 -5.80 1.85 51.53
N VAL A 109 -5.70 3.06 50.98
CA VAL A 109 -4.77 3.35 49.88
C VAL A 109 -3.34 3.44 50.41
N GLY A 110 -2.38 2.79 49.73
CA GLY A 110 -0.96 2.89 50.06
C GLY A 110 -0.39 4.27 49.71
N PRO A 111 0.78 4.66 50.26
CA PRO A 111 1.43 5.92 49.87
C PRO A 111 1.76 5.92 48.38
N SER A 112 1.41 7.03 47.71
CA SER A 112 1.71 7.36 46.31
C SER A 112 3.08 8.02 46.13
#